data_AF-W2QM72-F1
#
_entry.id   AF-W2QM72-F1
#
_cell.length_a   1.000
_cell.length_b   1.000
_cell.length_c   1.000
_cell.angle_alpha   90.00
_cell.angle_beta   90.00
_cell.angle_gamma   90.00
#
_symmetry.space_group_name_H-M   'P 1'
#
loop_
_entity.id
_entity.type
_entity.pdbx_description
1 polymer ?
#
loop_
_entity_poly.entity_id
_entity_poly.type
_entity_poly.pdbx_seq_one_letter_code
_entity_poly.pdbx_strand_id
1 'polypeptide(L)'
;MVQTLTRSLKMYVADINQKIHGWDARSTLEATLPLGSTRRRDVEPRRWRYNVQRQYHQARKLVNEALHDAIEGRAEQYNEDVSSHDIKAGDQVWLYLDRVKEGYARKLAHMWHRPFRVTKTVD
;
A
#
# COMPACT_ATOMS: atom_id res chain seq x y z
N MET A 1 7.96 -17.84 -9.67
CA MET A 1 8.42 -17.13 -8.44
C MET A 1 8.05 -15.63 -8.43
N VAL A 2 7.09 -15.17 -9.26
CA VAL A 2 6.78 -13.74 -9.44
C VAL A 2 5.56 -13.28 -8.62
N GLN A 3 4.58 -14.17 -8.39
CA GLN A 3 3.34 -13.84 -7.65
C GLN A 3 3.58 -13.34 -6.22
N THR A 4 4.62 -13.82 -5.53
CA THR A 4 4.94 -13.39 -4.16
C THR A 4 5.44 -11.94 -4.15
N LEU A 5 6.29 -11.56 -5.10
CA LEU A 5 6.82 -10.20 -5.24
C LEU A 5 5.71 -9.22 -5.64
N THR A 6 4.87 -9.58 -6.61
CA THR A 6 3.74 -8.74 -7.05
C THR A 6 2.72 -8.53 -5.93
N ARG A 7 2.34 -9.60 -5.20
CA ARG A 7 1.43 -9.50 -4.05
C ARG A 7 2.02 -8.65 -2.92
N SER A 8 3.33 -8.74 -2.71
CA SER A 8 4.03 -7.94 -1.70
C SER A 8 4.05 -6.46 -2.10
N LEU A 9 4.43 -6.15 -3.34
CA LEU A 9 4.44 -4.78 -3.87
C LEU A 9 3.05 -4.12 -3.77
N LYS A 10 1.99 -4.87 -4.10
CA LYS A 10 0.58 -4.45 -3.96
C LYS A 10 0.18 -4.11 -2.52
N MET A 11 0.56 -4.95 -1.54
CA MET A 11 0.34 -4.65 -0.13
C MET A 11 1.06 -3.36 0.31
N TYR A 12 2.27 -3.12 -0.21
CA TYR A 12 3.06 -1.95 0.19
C TYR A 12 2.56 -0.64 -0.38
N VAL A 13 2.12 -0.60 -1.64
CA VAL A 13 1.55 0.64 -2.19
C VAL A 13 0.21 0.97 -1.52
N ALA A 14 -0.56 -0.04 -1.11
CA ALA A 14 -1.76 0.17 -0.30
C ALA A 14 -1.45 0.82 1.07
N ASP A 15 -0.41 0.37 1.78
CA ASP A 15 -0.01 0.94 3.10
C ASP A 15 0.54 2.38 2.97
N ILE A 16 1.30 2.68 1.90
CA ILE A 16 1.84 4.02 1.64
C ILE A 16 0.72 5.02 1.32
N ASN A 17 -0.24 4.65 0.47
CA ASN A 17 -1.39 5.51 0.15
C ASN A 17 -2.38 5.67 1.31
N GLN A 18 -2.39 4.75 2.28
CA GLN A 18 -3.23 4.87 3.46
C GLN A 18 -2.75 5.94 4.45
N LYS A 19 -1.47 6.32 4.43
CA LYS A 19 -0.87 7.30 5.36
C LYS A 19 -0.64 8.70 4.79
N ILE A 20 -0.67 8.88 3.48
CA ILE A 20 -0.30 10.17 2.84
C ILE A 20 -1.44 11.21 2.88
N HIS A 21 -2.67 10.81 3.20
CA HIS A 21 -3.77 11.75 3.30
C HIS A 21 -4.09 12.04 4.76
N GLY A 22 -3.49 13.11 5.30
CA GLY A 22 -3.89 13.74 6.58
C GLY A 22 -5.32 14.33 6.57
N TRP A 23 -6.14 13.91 5.62
CA TRP A 23 -7.57 14.15 5.52
C TRP A 23 -8.29 12.84 5.85
N ASP A 24 -8.60 12.65 7.13
CA ASP A 24 -9.57 11.65 7.52
C ASP A 24 -10.97 12.17 7.21
N ALA A 25 -11.53 11.75 6.08
CA ALA A 25 -12.88 12.14 5.64
C ALA A 25 -13.95 11.86 6.71
N ARG A 26 -13.73 10.87 7.58
CA ARG A 26 -14.59 10.59 8.73
C ARG A 26 -14.50 11.71 9.77
N SER A 27 -13.31 12.11 10.18
CA SER A 27 -13.09 13.24 11.10
C SER A 27 -13.67 14.55 10.56
N THR A 28 -13.53 14.83 9.25
CA THR A 28 -14.15 16.02 8.63
C THR A 28 -15.68 15.98 8.68
N LEU A 29 -16.28 14.81 8.45
CA LEU A 29 -17.73 14.60 8.53
C LEU A 29 -18.25 14.65 9.97
N GLU A 30 -17.47 14.17 10.94
CA GLU A 30 -17.81 14.25 12.36
C GLU A 30 -17.71 15.69 12.90
N ALA A 31 -16.73 16.48 12.43
CA ALA A 31 -16.53 17.87 12.84
C ALA A 31 -17.56 18.87 12.27
N THR A 32 -18.20 18.55 11.14
CA THR A 32 -19.18 19.44 10.48
C THR A 32 -20.61 19.31 11.04
N LEU A 33 -20.85 18.44 12.03
CA LEU A 33 -22.18 18.18 12.57
C LEU A 33 -22.36 18.80 13.96
N PRO A 34 -23.47 19.52 14.23
CA PRO A 34 -23.73 20.08 15.56
C PRO A 34 -24.00 18.98 16.60
N LEU A 35 -23.35 19.07 17.77
CA LEU A 35 -23.45 18.14 18.92
C LEU A 35 -24.80 18.22 19.67
N GLY A 36 -25.89 18.60 18.99
CA GLY A 36 -27.16 18.95 19.61
C GLY A 36 -28.23 17.86 19.55
N SER A 37 -28.61 17.36 20.74
CA SER A 37 -29.89 16.73 21.12
C SER A 37 -30.28 15.37 20.50
N THR A 38 -29.98 14.31 21.25
CA THR A 38 -30.59 12.97 21.25
C THR A 38 -32.07 12.98 21.67
N ARG A 39 -32.95 13.71 20.96
CA ARG A 39 -34.39 13.67 21.28
C ARG A 39 -35.28 13.57 20.05
N ARG A 40 -35.54 12.30 19.70
CA ARG A 40 -36.70 11.76 18.97
C ARG A 40 -36.92 12.38 17.57
N ARG A 41 -36.48 11.61 16.55
CA ARG A 41 -36.77 11.67 15.09
C ARG A 41 -35.58 11.97 14.16
N ASP A 42 -34.35 11.68 14.56
CA ASP A 42 -33.15 11.77 13.69
C ASP A 42 -32.94 10.54 12.76
N VAL A 43 -33.98 10.09 12.06
CA VAL A 43 -33.84 9.01 11.08
C VAL A 43 -33.09 9.49 9.84
N GLU A 44 -33.30 10.74 9.43
CA GLU A 44 -32.64 11.37 8.28
C GLU A 44 -31.13 11.55 8.44
N PRO A 45 -30.60 12.14 9.54
CA PRO A 45 -29.15 12.31 9.70
C PRO A 45 -28.38 10.98 9.78
N ARG A 46 -28.98 9.93 10.34
CA ARG A 46 -28.36 8.59 10.36
C ARG A 46 -28.37 7.95 8.98
N ARG A 47 -29.50 7.96 8.28
CA ARG A 47 -29.59 7.44 6.90
C ARG A 47 -28.65 8.18 5.96
N TRP A 48 -28.55 9.50 6.10
CA TRP A 48 -27.59 10.31 5.35
C TRP A 48 -26.14 9.89 5.62
N ARG A 49 -25.74 9.71 6.90
CA ARG A 49 -24.40 9.19 7.25
C ARG A 49 -24.11 7.83 6.61
N TYR A 50 -25.04 6.89 6.72
CA TYR A 50 -24.88 5.56 6.12
C TYR A 50 -24.73 5.64 4.60
N ASN A 51 -25.53 6.47 3.93
CA ASN A 51 -25.49 6.63 2.47
C ASN A 51 -24.17 7.27 2.00
N VAL A 52 -23.73 8.35 2.65
CA VAL A 52 -22.47 9.05 2.33
C VAL A 52 -21.27 8.13 2.59
N GLN A 53 -21.25 7.43 3.73
CA GLN A 53 -20.19 6.47 4.03
C GLN A 53 -20.18 5.34 3.00
N ARG A 54 -21.34 4.79 2.61
CA ARG A 54 -21.42 3.73 1.60
C ARG A 54 -20.86 4.19 0.25
N GLN A 55 -21.24 5.38 -0.21
CA GLN A 55 -20.73 5.95 -1.46
C GLN A 55 -19.22 6.16 -1.42
N TYR A 56 -18.69 6.68 -0.31
CA TYR A 56 -17.24 6.84 -0.13
C TYR A 56 -16.49 5.50 -0.16
N HIS A 57 -16.99 4.47 0.54
CA HIS A 57 -16.36 3.15 0.51
C HIS A 57 -16.38 2.54 -0.90
N GLN A 58 -17.46 2.74 -1.66
CA GLN A 58 -17.55 2.30 -3.05
C GLN A 58 -16.55 3.04 -3.95
N ALA A 59 -16.49 4.37 -3.87
CA ALA A 59 -15.55 5.18 -4.64
C ALA A 59 -14.09 4.81 -4.31
N ARG A 60 -13.76 4.67 -3.02
CA ARG A 60 -12.43 4.28 -2.57
C ARG A 60 -12.04 2.89 -3.04
N LYS A 61 -12.99 1.94 -3.09
CA LYS A 61 -12.75 0.60 -3.64
C LYS A 61 -12.36 0.67 -5.12
N LEU A 62 -13.14 1.39 -5.93
CA LEU A 62 -12.87 1.55 -7.37
C LEU A 62 -11.52 2.23 -7.63
N VAL A 63 -11.19 3.28 -6.88
CA VAL A 63 -9.90 3.97 -6.99
C VAL A 63 -8.75 3.06 -6.60
N ASN A 64 -8.90 2.26 -5.54
CA ASN A 64 -7.87 1.32 -5.11
C ASN A 64 -7.64 0.20 -6.14
N GLU A 65 -8.69 -0.30 -6.77
CA GLU A 65 -8.60 -1.29 -7.86
C GLU A 65 -7.85 -0.70 -9.06
N ALA A 66 -8.25 0.49 -9.54
CA ALA A 66 -7.57 1.16 -10.64
C ALA A 66 -6.10 1.48 -10.33
N LEU A 67 -5.80 1.93 -9.11
CA LEU A 67 -4.42 2.15 -8.65
C LEU A 67 -3.60 0.87 -8.71
N HIS A 68 -4.16 -0.21 -8.17
CA HIS A 68 -3.50 -1.51 -8.12
C HIS A 68 -3.16 -2.02 -9.53
N ASP A 69 -4.07 -1.88 -10.48
CA ASP A 69 -3.85 -2.30 -11.87
C ASP A 69 -2.80 -1.41 -12.56
N ALA A 70 -2.83 -0.10 -12.33
CA ALA A 70 -1.83 0.83 -12.88
C ALA A 70 -0.42 0.57 -12.30
N ILE A 71 -0.33 0.23 -11.00
CA ILE A 71 0.93 -0.12 -10.34
C ILE A 71 1.47 -1.44 -10.89
N GLU A 72 0.59 -2.44 -11.07
CA GLU A 72 0.98 -3.73 -11.64
C GLU A 72 1.48 -3.57 -13.07
N GLY A 73 0.73 -2.89 -13.95
CA GLY A 73 1.16 -2.65 -15.33
C GLY A 73 2.47 -1.86 -15.41
N ARG A 74 2.67 -0.87 -14.53
CA ARG A 74 3.96 -0.16 -14.45
C ARG A 74 5.10 -1.08 -14.00
N ALA A 75 4.86 -1.97 -13.05
CA ALA A 75 5.87 -2.90 -12.56
C ALA A 75 6.23 -3.94 -13.63
N GLU A 76 5.26 -4.44 -14.39
CA GLU A 76 5.47 -5.35 -15.51
C GLU A 76 6.33 -4.69 -16.59
N GLN A 77 5.97 -3.48 -17.04
CA GLN A 77 6.74 -2.73 -18.01
C GLN A 77 8.19 -2.49 -17.56
N TYR A 78 8.38 -2.07 -16.31
CA TYR A 78 9.73 -1.87 -15.76
C TYR A 78 10.53 -3.18 -15.72
N ASN A 79 9.89 -4.31 -15.37
CA ASN A 79 10.56 -5.60 -15.34
C ASN A 79 10.89 -6.14 -16.75
N GLU A 80 10.10 -5.80 -17.76
CA GLU A 80 10.42 -6.09 -19.17
C GLU A 80 11.61 -5.27 -19.67
N ASP A 81 11.66 -3.97 -19.32
CA ASP A 81 12.75 -3.07 -19.69
C ASP A 81 14.05 -3.36 -18.91
N VAL A 82 13.95 -3.89 -17.69
CA VAL A 82 15.09 -4.42 -16.94
C VAL A 82 15.53 -5.73 -17.59
N SER A 83 16.40 -5.60 -18.59
CA SER A 83 17.18 -6.71 -19.12
C SER A 83 17.73 -7.54 -17.95
N SER A 84 17.67 -8.87 -18.07
CA SER A 84 18.31 -9.80 -17.13
C SER A 84 19.81 -9.52 -17.14
N HIS A 85 20.24 -8.54 -16.35
CA HIS A 85 21.64 -8.27 -16.15
C HIS A 85 22.18 -9.42 -15.33
N ASP A 86 23.05 -10.22 -15.95
CA ASP A 86 23.81 -11.21 -15.22
C ASP A 86 24.58 -10.48 -14.12
N ILE A 87 24.23 -10.80 -12.87
CA ILE A 87 24.91 -10.27 -11.70
C ILE A 87 26.35 -10.79 -11.76
N LYS A 88 27.34 -9.91 -11.69
CA LYS A 88 28.76 -10.28 -11.78
C LYS A 88 29.44 -10.17 -10.43
N ALA A 89 30.55 -10.88 -10.28
CA ALA A 89 31.47 -10.65 -9.17
C ALA A 89 31.91 -9.18 -9.17
N GLY A 90 31.78 -8.52 -8.02
CA GLY A 90 32.04 -7.09 -7.83
C GLY A 90 30.78 -6.22 -7.75
N ASP A 91 29.63 -6.71 -8.25
CA ASP A 91 28.38 -5.94 -8.26
C ASP A 91 27.85 -5.69 -6.85
N GLN A 92 27.27 -4.51 -6.67
CA GLN A 92 26.66 -4.09 -5.41
C GLN A 92 25.16 -4.41 -5.45
N VAL A 93 24.72 -5.33 -4.60
CA VAL A 93 23.35 -5.85 -4.58
C VAL A 93 22.68 -5.64 -3.24
N TRP A 94 21.37 -5.43 -3.24
CA TRP A 94 20.56 -5.44 -2.03
C TRP A 94 19.93 -6.81 -1.83
N LEU A 95 20.01 -7.36 -0.62
CA LEU A 95 19.46 -8.68 -0.32
C LEU A 95 18.05 -8.54 0.24
N TYR A 96 17.11 -9.28 -0.34
CA TYR A 96 15.76 -9.44 0.20
C TYR A 96 15.72 -10.63 1.17
N LEU A 97 15.37 -10.38 2.43
CA LEU A 97 15.06 -11.42 3.40
C LEU A 97 13.66 -11.18 3.95
N ASP A 98 12.78 -12.19 3.85
CA ASP A 98 11.39 -12.10 4.37
C ASP A 98 11.32 -12.18 5.92
N ARG A 99 12.47 -12.03 6.60
CA ARG A 99 12.58 -12.12 8.06
C ARG A 99 12.90 -10.74 8.61
N VAL A 100 11.98 -10.21 9.41
CA VAL A 100 12.18 -8.97 10.17
C VAL A 100 12.53 -9.36 11.61
N LYS A 101 13.43 -8.61 12.25
CA LYS A 101 13.82 -8.85 13.64
C LYS A 101 12.58 -8.80 14.54
N GLU A 102 12.51 -9.73 15.48
CA GLU A 102 11.41 -9.80 16.45
C GLU A 102 11.25 -8.46 17.18
N GLY A 103 10.02 -7.96 17.27
CA GLY A 103 9.69 -6.64 17.82
C GLY A 103 9.67 -5.48 16.80
N TYR A 104 10.13 -5.67 15.56
CA TYR A 104 10.00 -4.66 14.50
C TYR A 104 8.76 -4.87 13.63
N ALA A 105 8.14 -3.77 13.21
CA ALA A 105 7.05 -3.81 12.25
C ALA A 105 7.55 -4.31 10.88
N ARG A 106 6.77 -5.19 10.24
CA ARG A 106 7.11 -5.78 8.95
C ARG A 106 6.99 -4.73 7.82
N LYS A 107 8.08 -4.03 7.52
CA LYS A 107 8.18 -3.00 6.46
C LYS A 107 9.22 -3.39 5.41
N LEU A 108 9.06 -2.95 4.14
CA LEU A 108 10.01 -3.23 3.05
C LEU A 108 11.43 -2.82 3.42
N ALA A 109 11.60 -1.62 3.98
CA ALA A 109 12.92 -1.11 4.36
C ALA A 109 13.64 -2.01 5.37
N HIS A 110 12.93 -2.88 6.09
CA HIS A 110 13.51 -3.86 7.00
C HIS A 110 13.74 -5.24 6.36
N MET A 111 13.11 -5.54 5.21
CA MET A 111 13.34 -6.75 4.43
C MET A 111 14.49 -6.60 3.43
N TRP A 112 14.76 -5.38 3.00
CA TRP A 112 15.90 -5.04 2.14
C TRP A 112 17.11 -4.71 2.99
N HIS A 113 18.14 -5.55 2.91
CA HIS A 113 19.35 -5.39 3.70
C HIS A 113 20.43 -4.61 2.94
N ARG A 114 21.34 -4.00 3.73
CA ARG A 114 22.48 -3.19 3.29
C ARG A 114 23.12 -3.72 2.00
N PRO A 115 23.72 -2.83 1.19
CA PRO A 115 24.37 -3.28 -0.02
C PRO A 115 25.51 -4.26 0.27
N PHE A 116 25.46 -5.42 -0.37
CA PHE A 116 26.50 -6.44 -0.38
C PHE A 116 27.28 -6.38 -1.69
N ARG A 117 28.52 -6.88 -1.67
CA ARG A 117 29.31 -7.11 -2.89
C ARG A 117 29.30 -8.59 -3.22
N VAL A 118 28.99 -8.92 -4.46
CA VAL A 118 29.01 -10.30 -4.96
C VAL A 118 30.47 -10.74 -5.10
N THR A 119 30.88 -11.82 -4.44
CA THR A 119 32.27 -12.32 -4.49
C THR A 119 32.48 -13.34 -5.59
N LYS A 120 31.50 -14.22 -5.81
CA LYS A 120 31.51 -15.24 -6.85
C LYS A 120 30.07 -15.58 -7.21
N THR A 121 29.78 -15.71 -8.50
CA THR A 121 28.57 -16.35 -8.99
C THR A 121 28.77 -17.86 -9.04
N VAL A 122 27.78 -18.62 -8.59
CA VAL A 122 27.77 -20.07 -8.76
C VAL A 122 26.88 -20.33 -9.97
N ASP A 123 27.50 -20.82 -11.04
CA ASP A 123 26.81 -21.26 -12.26
C ASP A 123 26.04 -22.57 -12.04
#